data_AF-F9Q9V4-F1
#
_entry.id   AF-F9Q9V4-F1
#
_cell.length_a   1.000
_cell.length_b   1.000
_cell.length_c   1.000
_cell.angle_alpha   90.00
_cell.angle_beta   90.00
_cell.angle_gamma   90.00
#
_symmetry.space_group_name_H-M   'P 1'
#
loop_
_entity.id
_entity.type
_entity.pdbx_description
1 polymer ?
#
loop_
_entity_poly.entity_id
_entity_poly.type
_entity_poly.pdbx_seq_one_letter_code
_entity_poly.pdbx_strand_id
1 'polypeptide(L)' 'MSKKYDLDKLIELQREIIKLADPLTSEDLAKVGFVLLNLRAVYDIDLSQPQPTQVIRELGQEMPVILKALQDYLGV' A
#
# COMPACT_ATOMS: atom_id res chain seq x y z
N MET A 1 -0.23 10.92 21.95
CA MET A 1 -1.48 10.98 21.17
C MET A 1 -1.44 9.86 20.15
N SER A 2 -2.18 8.78 20.36
CA SER A 2 -2.25 7.68 19.39
C SER A 2 -2.83 8.22 18.09
N LYS A 3 -2.03 8.22 17.01
CA LYS A 3 -2.57 8.40 15.66
C LYS A 3 -3.61 7.31 15.47
N LYS A 4 -4.88 7.66 15.66
CA LYS A 4 -5.99 6.82 15.25
C LYS A 4 -5.85 6.78 13.73
N TYR A 5 -5.37 5.68 13.19
CA TYR A 5 -5.33 5.50 11.75
C TYR A 5 -6.76 5.65 11.27
N ASP A 6 -6.98 6.67 10.43
CA ASP A 6 -8.26 6.92 9.83
C ASP A 6 -8.46 5.84 8.76
N LEU A 7 -9.35 4.89 9.03
CA LEU A 7 -9.55 3.72 8.17
C LEU A 7 -9.89 4.16 6.74
N ASP A 8 -10.65 5.25 6.60
CA ASP A 8 -11.00 5.83 5.30
C ASP A 8 -9.76 6.28 4.52
N LYS A 9 -8.79 6.91 5.20
CA LYS A 9 -7.51 7.30 4.58
C LYS A 9 -6.67 6.10 4.17
N LEU A 10 -6.67 5.03 4.95
CA LEU A 10 -5.96 3.80 4.59
C LEU A 10 -6.59 3.13 3.36
N ILE A 11 -7.93 3.14 3.27
CA ILE A 11 -8.65 2.65 2.09
C ILE A 11 -8.33 3.51 0.85
N GLU A 12 -8.25 4.83 0.99
CA GLU A 12 -7.86 5.73 -0.11
C GLU A 12 -6.42 5.43 -0.58
N LEU A 13 -5.48 5.33 0.36
CA LEU A 13 -4.09 4.94 0.09
C LEU A 13 -4.02 3.58 -0.61
N GLN A 14 -4.84 2.61 -0.18
CA GLN A 14 -4.91 1.28 -0.80
C GLN A 14 -5.29 1.38 -2.27
N ARG A 15 -6.35 2.14 -2.56
CA ARG A 15 -6.85 2.33 -3.92
C ARG A 15 -5.83 3.04 -4.81
N GLU A 16 -5.12 4.03 -4.26
CA GLU A 16 -4.09 4.76 -5.00
C GLU A 16 -2.91 3.86 -5.34
N ILE A 17 -2.42 3.09 -4.38
CA ILE A 17 -1.34 2.11 -4.59
C ILE A 17 -1.75 1.08 -5.64
N ILE A 18 -2.95 0.50 -5.52
CA ILE A 18 -3.46 -0.47 -6.50
C ILE A 18 -3.54 0.16 -7.88
N LYS A 19 -4.08 1.39 -8.01
CA LYS A 19 -4.19 2.09 -9.30
C LYS A 19 -2.84 2.33 -9.97
N LEU A 20 -1.80 2.68 -9.19
CA LEU A 20 -0.45 2.89 -9.72
C LEU A 20 0.26 1.56 -10.05
N ALA A 21 -0.03 0.50 -9.29
CA ALA A 21 0.57 -0.81 -9.48
C ALA A 21 -0.09 -1.67 -10.57
N ASP A 22 -1.38 -1.49 -10.84
CA ASP A 22 -2.16 -2.25 -11.83
C ASP A 22 -1.56 -2.26 -13.26
N PRO A 23 -1.03 -1.15 -13.81
CA PRO A 23 -0.41 -1.16 -15.13
C PRO A 23 1.03 -1.69 -15.15
N LEU A 24 1.64 -2.02 -13.99
CA LEU A 24 3.03 -2.45 -13.91
C LEU A 24 3.20 -3.89 -14.39
N THR A 25 4.19 -4.13 -15.24
CA THR A 25 4.57 -5.50 -15.64
C THR A 25 5.34 -6.21 -14.54
N SER A 26 5.50 -7.53 -14.65
CA SER A 26 6.36 -8.29 -13.72
C SER A 26 7.82 -7.79 -13.72
N GLU A 27 8.30 -7.20 -14.83
CA GLU A 27 9.64 -6.61 -14.90
C GLU A 27 9.71 -5.28 -14.14
N ASP A 28 8.68 -4.45 -14.24
CA ASP A 28 8.57 -3.21 -13.46
C ASP A 28 8.51 -3.52 -11.97
N LEU A 29 7.67 -4.47 -11.57
CA LEU A 29 7.55 -4.92 -10.19
C LEU A 29 8.88 -5.46 -9.63
N ALA A 30 9.69 -6.13 -10.46
CA ALA A 30 11.04 -6.57 -10.07
C ALA A 30 12.01 -5.38 -9.86
N LYS A 31 11.89 -4.31 -10.65
CA LYS A 31 12.70 -3.08 -10.52
C LYS A 31 12.35 -2.28 -9.27
N VAL A 32 11.09 -2.29 -8.85
CA VAL A 32 10.62 -1.61 -7.63
C VAL A 32 10.99 -2.39 -6.35
N GLY A 33 11.58 -3.60 -6.48
CA GLY A 33 12.25 -4.31 -5.39
C GLY A 33 11.37 -4.52 -4.15
N PHE A 34 11.95 -4.32 -2.96
CA PHE A 34 11.41 -4.57 -1.60
C PHE A 34 9.91 -4.26 -1.37
N VAL A 35 9.32 -3.36 -2.16
CA VAL A 35 7.90 -3.01 -2.13
C VAL A 35 6.98 -4.21 -2.41
N LEU A 36 7.39 -5.20 -3.20
CA LEU A 36 6.52 -6.34 -3.58
C LEU A 36 6.00 -7.19 -2.40
N LEU A 37 6.82 -7.39 -1.35
CA LEU A 37 6.39 -8.16 -0.17
C LEU A 37 5.25 -7.46 0.57
N ASN A 38 5.30 -6.12 0.63
CA ASN A 38 4.29 -5.32 1.32
C ASN A 38 3.15 -4.93 0.37
N LEU A 39 3.40 -4.82 -0.93
CA LEU A 39 2.38 -4.59 -1.96
C LEU A 39 1.39 -5.75 -1.99
N ARG A 40 1.88 -6.99 -1.87
CA ARG A 40 0.99 -8.15 -1.75
C ARG A 40 0.06 -8.05 -0.55
N ALA A 41 0.54 -7.60 0.61
CA ALA A 41 -0.33 -7.36 1.76
C ALA A 41 -1.38 -6.27 1.48
N VAL A 42 -1.04 -5.25 0.68
CA VAL A 42 -2.00 -4.23 0.21
C VAL A 42 -3.07 -4.84 -0.72
N TYR A 43 -2.77 -5.85 -1.52
CA TYR A 43 -3.78 -6.53 -2.35
C TYR A 43 -4.59 -7.57 -1.57
N ASP A 44 -3.95 -8.33 -0.69
CA ASP A 44 -4.56 -9.47 0.01
C ASP A 44 -5.46 -9.04 1.18
N ILE A 45 -5.24 -7.85 1.75
CA ILE A 45 -6.01 -7.36 2.90
C ILE A 45 -7.19 -6.49 2.43
N ASP A 46 -8.40 -7.02 2.58
CA ASP A 46 -9.62 -6.24 2.34
C ASP A 46 -9.93 -5.31 3.52
N LEU A 47 -9.54 -4.03 3.42
CA LEU A 47 -9.82 -3.01 4.43
C LEU A 47 -11.32 -2.63 4.52
N SER A 48 -12.17 -3.11 3.61
CA SER A 48 -13.64 -2.95 3.73
C SER A 48 -14.24 -3.88 4.78
N GLN A 49 -13.50 -4.90 5.21
CA GLN A 49 -13.86 -5.80 6.29
C GLN A 49 -13.12 -5.44 7.60
N PRO A 50 -13.65 -5.83 8.77
CA PRO A 50 -12.93 -5.66 10.04
C PRO A 50 -11.58 -6.40 10.01
N GLN A 51 -10.49 -5.64 10.20
CA GLN A 51 -9.14 -6.19 10.27
C GLN A 51 -8.56 -6.11 11.70
N PRO A 52 -7.63 -7.00 12.07
CA PRO A 52 -6.93 -6.90 13.34
C PRO A 52 -6.23 -5.54 13.48
N THR A 53 -6.27 -4.93 14.67
CA THR A 53 -5.67 -3.60 14.91
C THR A 53 -4.17 -3.56 14.58
N GLN A 54 -3.46 -4.67 14.78
CA GLN A 54 -2.05 -4.79 14.41
C GLN A 54 -1.85 -4.66 12.89
N VAL A 55 -2.68 -5.33 12.09
CA VAL A 55 -2.65 -5.27 10.63
C VAL A 55 -2.91 -3.84 10.14
N ILE A 56 -3.93 -3.17 10.69
CA ILE A 56 -4.23 -1.76 10.35
C ILE A 56 -3.05 -0.84 10.67
N ARG A 57 -2.35 -1.08 11.78
CA ARG A 57 -1.18 -0.31 12.18
C ARG A 57 0.01 -0.53 11.26
N GLU A 58 0.30 -1.79 10.92
CA GLU A 58 1.39 -2.17 10.01
C GLU A 58 1.14 -1.58 8.61
N LEU A 59 -0.05 -1.77 8.06
CA LEU A 59 -0.46 -1.15 6.78
C LEU A 59 -0.34 0.37 6.82
N GLY A 60 -0.77 1.01 7.92
CA GLY A 60 -0.64 2.45 8.06
C GLY A 60 0.79 2.98 8.17
N GLN A 61 1.78 2.12 8.42
CA GLN A 61 3.21 2.47 8.38
C GLN A 61 3.82 2.18 7.00
N GLU A 62 3.44 1.07 6.39
CA GLU A 62 4.02 0.58 5.14
C GLU A 62 3.45 1.26 3.89
N MET A 63 2.13 1.47 3.83
CA MET A 63 1.46 1.98 2.61
C MET A 63 1.97 3.34 2.13
N PRO A 64 2.26 4.34 2.98
CA PRO A 64 2.86 5.58 2.51
C PRO A 64 4.25 5.40 1.89
N VAL A 65 5.04 4.43 2.37
CA VAL A 65 6.37 4.12 1.83
C VAL A 65 6.24 3.45 0.46
N ILE A 66 5.30 2.51 0.34
CA ILE A 66 4.95 1.85 -0.91
C ILE A 66 4.49 2.87 -1.96
N LEU A 67 3.55 3.75 -1.60
CA LEU A 67 3.03 4.78 -2.49
C LEU A 67 4.15 5.68 -3.02
N LYS A 68 5.03 6.15 -2.13
CA LYS A 68 6.15 6.99 -2.51
C LYS A 68 7.11 6.27 -3.47
N ALA A 69 7.43 5.00 -3.21
CA ALA A 69 8.30 4.23 -4.08
C ALA A 69 7.70 4.03 -5.49
N LEU A 70 6.38 3.83 -5.58
CA LEU A 70 5.67 3.75 -6.86
C LEU A 70 5.67 5.09 -7.60
N GLN A 71 5.44 6.19 -6.88
CA GLN A 71 5.51 7.55 -7.44
C GLN A 71 6.91 7.89 -7.96
N ASP A 72 7.95 7.61 -7.16
CA ASP A 72 9.36 7.81 -7.53
C ASP A 72 9.74 6.98 -8.78
N TYR A 73 9.24 5.74 -8.89
CA TYR A 73 9.47 4.88 -10.07
C TYR A 73 8.76 5.38 -11.33
N LEU A 74 7.50 5.79 -11.19
CA LEU A 74 6.65 6.24 -12.28
C LEU A 74 6.94 7.70 -12.70
N GLY A 75 7.67 8.45 -11.87
CA GLY A 75 8.01 9.86 -12.10
C GLY A 75 6.82 10.81 -11.92
N VAL A 76 5.94 10.53 -10.95
CA VAL A 76 4.69 11.29 -10.67
C VAL A 76 4.74 11.99 -9.32
#